data_AF-A0A9E0KPW4-F1
#
_entry.id   AF-A0A9E0KPW4-F1
#
_cell.length_a   1.000
_cell.length_b   1.000
_cell.length_c   1.000
_cell.angle_alpha   90.00
_cell.angle_beta   90.00
_cell.angle_gamma   90.00
#
_symmetry.space_group_name_H-M   'P 1'
#
loop_
_entity.id
_entity.type
_entity.pdbx_description
1 polymer ?
#
loop_
_entity_poly.entity_id
_entity_poly.type
_entity_poly.pdbx_seq_one_letter_code
_entity_poly.pdbx_strand_id
1 'polypeptide(L)' 'MNKAISFMAGAVCGALIGAVTALLLTPASGSDLLQSAEERWELTKNEARNAMEERRAELEGQYRSARNS' A
#
# COMPACT_ATOMS: atom_id res chain seq x y z
N MET A 1 -28.65 -30.24 29.74
CA MET A 1 -28.47 -30.18 28.27
C MET A 1 -28.89 -28.83 27.69
N ASN A 2 -30.03 -28.25 28.08
CA ASN A 2 -30.56 -26.99 27.51
C ASN A 2 -29.62 -25.78 27.65
N LYS A 3 -28.85 -25.68 28.74
CA LYS A 3 -27.86 -24.60 28.93
C LYS A 3 -26.69 -24.67 27.95
N ALA A 4 -26.20 -25.87 27.65
CA ALA A 4 -25.13 -26.08 26.68
C ALA A 4 -25.59 -25.73 25.25
N ILE A 5 -26.84 -26.08 24.91
CA ILE A 5 -27.45 -25.74 23.62
C ILE A 5 -27.61 -24.22 23.48
N SER A 6 -28.11 -23.54 24.52
CA SER A 6 -28.24 -22.09 24.55
C SER A 6 -26.89 -21.38 24.41
N PHE A 7 -25.85 -21.88 25.10
CA PHE A 7 -24.49 -21.37 24.95
C PHE A 7 -23.95 -21.54 23.53
N MET A 8 -24.15 -22.71 22.93
CA MET A 8 -23.68 -23.00 21.57
C MET A 8 -24.39 -22.12 20.53
N ALA A 9 -25.69 -21.86 20.70
CA ALA A 9 -26.42 -20.91 19.85
C ALA A 9 -25.85 -19.49 19.98
N GLY A 10 -25.55 -19.05 21.20
CA GLY A 10 -24.88 -17.76 21.44
C GLY A 10 -23.48 -17.68 20.81
N ALA A 11 -22.69 -18.74 20.92
CA ALA A 11 -21.34 -18.81 20.34
C ALA A 11 -21.37 -18.73 18.81
N VAL A 12 -22.32 -19.42 18.16
CA VAL A 12 -22.50 -19.36 16.70
C VAL A 12 -22.91 -17.95 16.26
N CYS A 13 -23.87 -17.32 16.94
CA CYS A 13 -24.25 -15.93 16.67
C CYS A 13 -23.08 -14.96 16.84
N GLY A 14 -22.32 -15.11 17.93
CA GLY A 14 -21.14 -14.28 18.18
C GLY A 14 -20.06 -14.46 17.12
N ALA A 15 -19.79 -15.71 16.71
CA ALA A 15 -18.82 -16.01 15.66
C ALA A 15 -19.23 -15.40 14.30
N LEU A 16 -20.52 -15.46 13.95
CA LEU A 16 -21.02 -14.86 12.70
C LEU A 16 -20.86 -13.34 12.70
N ILE A 17 -21.28 -12.67 13.78
CA ILE A 17 -21.15 -11.21 13.89
C ILE A 17 -19.66 -10.81 13.90
N GLY A 18 -18.83 -11.55 14.62
CA GLY A 18 -17.39 -11.32 14.67
C GLY A 18 -16.72 -11.48 13.31
N ALA A 19 -17.09 -12.52 12.54
CA ALA A 19 -16.56 -12.76 11.21
C ALA A 19 -16.97 -11.64 10.23
N VAL A 20 -18.23 -11.20 10.24
CA VAL A 20 -18.70 -10.08 9.41
C VAL A 20 -17.97 -8.80 9.78
N THR A 21 -17.82 -8.52 11.07
CA THR A 21 -17.09 -7.33 11.55
C THR A 21 -15.64 -7.37 11.12
N ALA A 22 -14.97 -8.51 11.28
CA ALA A 22 -13.60 -8.70 10.79
C ALA A 22 -13.53 -8.45 9.29
N LEU A 23 -14.44 -9.01 8.49
CA LEU A 23 -14.41 -8.83 7.04
C LEU A 23 -14.60 -7.36 6.61
N LEU A 24 -15.48 -6.64 7.31
CA LEU A 24 -15.79 -5.24 6.99
C LEU A 24 -14.73 -4.26 7.49
N LEU A 25 -14.07 -4.58 8.60
CA LEU A 25 -13.13 -3.68 9.28
C LEU A 25 -11.66 -4.06 9.03
N THR A 26 -11.39 -5.27 8.54
CA THR A 26 -10.04 -5.65 8.10
C THR A 26 -9.69 -4.76 6.92
N PRO A 27 -8.61 -3.96 7.01
CA PRO A 27 -8.12 -3.25 5.85
C PRO A 27 -7.80 -4.28 4.76
N ALA A 28 -7.84 -3.88 3.48
CA ALA A 28 -7.68 -4.78 2.33
C ALA A 28 -6.67 -5.91 2.55
N SER A 29 -6.88 -7.06 1.89
CA SER A 29 -6.05 -8.26 2.10
C SER A 29 -4.57 -7.88 2.15
N GLY A 30 -3.80 -8.44 3.10
CA GLY A 30 -2.42 -7.98 3.34
C GLY A 30 -1.56 -7.94 2.08
N SER A 31 -1.87 -8.79 1.09
CA SER A 31 -1.29 -8.78 -0.26
C SER A 31 -1.64 -7.54 -1.07
N ASP A 32 -2.89 -7.09 -1.08
CA ASP A 32 -3.33 -5.93 -1.86
C ASP A 32 -2.74 -4.63 -1.29
N LEU A 33 -2.64 -4.54 0.04
CA LEU A 33 -1.96 -3.41 0.72
C LEU A 33 -0.48 -3.37 0.38
N LEU A 34 0.19 -4.53 0.41
CA LEU A 34 1.60 -4.64 0.09
C LEU A 34 1.86 -4.29 -1.38
N GLN A 35 1.05 -4.83 -2.29
CA GLN A 35 1.12 -4.54 -3.71
C GLN A 35 0.92 -3.04 -4.00
N SER A 36 -0.12 -2.43 -3.40
CA SER A 36 -0.40 -1.00 -3.56
C SER A 36 0.73 -0.12 -3.01
N ALA A 37 1.39 -0.55 -1.93
CA ALA A 37 2.53 0.17 -1.35
C ALA A 37 3.77 0.04 -2.25
N GLU A 38 4.03 -1.14 -2.80
CA GLU A 38 5.15 -1.41 -3.71
C GLU A 38 5.00 -0.64 -5.02
N GLU A 39 3.79 -0.61 -5.61
CA GLU A 39 3.49 0.19 -6.80
C GLU A 39 3.76 1.68 -6.57
N ARG A 40 3.28 2.23 -5.44
CA ARG A 40 3.52 3.65 -5.08
C ARG A 40 5.00 3.95 -4.84
N TRP A 41 5.72 3.02 -4.25
CA TRP A 41 7.15 3.16 -4.00
C TRP A 41 7.95 3.20 -5.30
N GLU A 42 7.69 2.27 -6.21
CA GLU A 42 8.36 2.23 -7.52
C GLU A 42 8.03 3.46 -8.37
N LEU A 43 6.79 3.95 -8.33
CA LEU A 43 6.40 5.20 -9.01
C LEU A 43 7.25 6.38 -8.50
N THR A 44 7.33 6.53 -7.18
CA THR A 44 8.10 7.62 -6.55
C THR A 44 9.59 7.52 -6.87
N LYS A 45 10.14 6.30 -6.85
CA LYS A 45 11.56 6.04 -7.16
C LYS A 45 11.90 6.39 -8.61
N ASN A 46 11.01 6.03 -9.54
CA ASN A 46 11.19 6.32 -10.96
C ASN A 46 11.08 7.83 -11.22
N GLU A 47 10.11 8.51 -10.62
CA GLU A 47 9.97 9.97 -10.69
C GLU A 47 11.25 10.67 -10.22
N ALA A 48 11.79 10.25 -9.06
CA ALA A 48 13.03 10.80 -8.50
C ALA A 48 14.25 10.58 -9.40
N ARG A 49 14.37 9.39 -10.00
CA ARG A 49 15.44 9.09 -10.96
C ARG A 49 15.35 9.98 -12.20
N ASN A 50 14.17 10.10 -12.79
CA ASN A 50 13.95 10.91 -13.97
C ASN A 50 14.29 12.39 -13.69
N ALA A 51 13.85 12.92 -12.54
CA ALA A 51 14.19 14.27 -12.13
C ALA A 51 15.71 14.47 -11.97
N MET A 52 16.44 13.49 -11.42
CA MET A 52 17.90 13.56 -11.34
C MET A 52 18.57 13.52 -12.71
N GLU A 53 18.12 12.66 -13.61
CA GLU A 53 18.65 12.54 -14.97
C GLU A 53 18.42 13.84 -15.77
N GLU A 54 17.24 14.44 -15.65
CA GLU A 54 16.89 15.73 -16.27
C GLU A 54 17.77 16.87 -15.75
N ARG A 55 17.93 16.98 -14.41
CA ARG A 55 18.82 17.97 -13.79
C ARG A 55 20.27 17.82 -14.23
N ARG A 56 20.74 16.58 -14.38
CA ARG A 56 22.09 16.30 -14.86
C ARG A 56 22.25 16.76 -16.31
N ALA A 57 21.27 16.50 -17.17
CA ALA A 57 21.30 16.94 -18.56
C ALA A 57 21.33 18.48 -18.67
N GLU A 58 20.54 19.18 -17.85
CA GLU A 58 20.56 20.65 -17.76
C GLU A 58 21.95 21.18 -17.37
N LEU A 59 22.55 20.63 -16.31
CA LEU A 59 23.86 21.05 -15.82
C LEU A 59 24.98 20.78 -16.83
N GLU A 60 24.95 19.63 -17.51
CA GLU A 60 25.90 19.35 -18.60
C GLU A 60 25.74 20.33 -19.77
N GLY A 61 24.51 20.73 -20.09
CA GLY A 61 24.23 21.77 -21.09
C GLY A 61 24.84 23.11 -20.70
N GLN A 62 24.58 23.57 -19.47
CA GLN A 62 25.13 24.82 -18.94
C GLN A 62 26.66 24.82 -18.91
N TYR A 63 27.29 23.70 -18.49
CA TYR A 63 28.73 23.56 -18.49
C TYR A 63 29.33 23.66 -19.91
N ARG A 64 28.70 23.02 -20.90
CA ARG A 64 29.13 23.12 -22.31
C ARG A 64 29.00 24.55 -22.83
N SER A 65 27.91 25.25 -22.52
CA SER A 65 27.72 26.65 -22.89
C SER A 65 28.75 27.57 -22.23
N ALA A 66 29.04 27.39 -20.95
CA ALA A 66 30.02 28.18 -20.22
C ALA A 66 31.46 27.92 -20.69
N ARG A 67 31.78 26.69 -21.13
CA ARG A 67 33.11 26.32 -21.63
C ARG A 67 33.40 26.82 -23.05
N ASN A 68 32.37 26.99 -23.87
CA ASN A 68 32.51 27.41 -25.27
C ASN A 68 32.34 28.93 -25.48
N SER A 69 32.14 29.70 -24.41
CA SER A 69 32.11 31.17 -24.41
C SER A 69 33.43 31.75 -23.90
#